data_AF-A0AAW2CZ59-F1
#
_entry.id   AF-A0AAW2CZ59-F1
#
_cell.length_a   1.000
_cell.length_b   1.000
_cell.length_c   1.000
_cell.angle_alpha   90.00
_cell.angle_beta   90.00
_cell.angle_gamma   90.00
#
_symmetry.space_group_name_H-M   'P 1'
#
loop_
_entity.id
_entity.type
_entity.pdbx_description
1 polymer ?
#
loop_
_entity_poly.entity_id
_entity_poly.type
_entity_poly.pdbx_seq_one_letter_code
_entity_poly.pdbx_strand_id
1 'polypeptide(L)'
;MTLDKTYLCGSVAGVFSVLQHASCPENIVFQFIASCLYSHNNNLRHIITSTFPHLSFHLYLFDSNLVKGKISYSIRRALDQPLNYVGIYLADLVPSVVCQIIYFDSDLIVVDDVAKLWNINLGMMRERERDK
;
A
#
# COMPACT_ATOMS: atom_id res chain seq x y z
N MET A 1 -0.55 -1.01 0.67
CA MET A 1 -0.92 -2.02 -0.36
C MET A 1 -1.35 -1.29 -1.62
N THR A 2 -1.08 -1.84 -2.80
CA THR A 2 -1.71 -1.36 -4.04
C THR A 2 -3.18 -1.80 -4.10
N LEU A 3 -4.01 -1.04 -4.81
CA LEU A 3 -5.44 -1.32 -4.95
C LEU A 3 -5.89 -1.05 -6.39
N ASP A 4 -6.21 -2.12 -7.12
CA ASP A 4 -6.83 -2.06 -8.44
C ASP A 4 -7.83 -3.21 -8.63
N LYS A 5 -8.50 -3.25 -9.79
CA LYS A 5 -9.51 -4.28 -10.08
C LYS A 5 -8.93 -5.69 -10.14
N THR A 6 -7.71 -5.84 -10.64
CA THR A 6 -7.05 -7.14 -10.81
C THR A 6 -6.73 -7.78 -9.46
N TYR A 7 -6.30 -6.94 -8.51
CA TYR A 7 -5.80 -7.38 -7.21
C TYR A 7 -6.73 -7.07 -6.04
N LEU A 8 -7.96 -6.59 -6.32
CA LEU A 8 -8.93 -6.18 -5.31
C LEU A 8 -9.24 -7.31 -4.32
N CYS A 9 -9.57 -8.50 -4.81
CA CYS A 9 -9.92 -9.64 -3.95
C CYS A 9 -8.78 -10.03 -3.02
N GLY A 10 -7.55 -10.05 -3.55
CA GLY A 10 -6.36 -10.35 -2.76
C GLY A 10 -6.06 -9.27 -1.72
N SER A 11 -6.20 -7.99 -2.09
CA SER A 11 -6.04 -6.87 -1.16
C SER A 11 -7.08 -6.90 -0.03
N VAL A 12 -8.35 -7.20 -0.36
CA VAL A 12 -9.41 -7.36 0.64
C VAL A 12 -9.12 -8.55 1.56
N ALA A 13 -8.69 -9.69 1.02
CA ALA A 13 -8.32 -10.85 1.82
C ALA A 13 -7.12 -10.56 2.73
N GLY A 14 -6.10 -9.85 2.22
CA GLY A 14 -4.94 -9.39 2.98
C GLY A 14 -5.35 -8.49 4.15
N VAL A 15 -6.16 -7.46 3.89
CA VAL A 15 -6.70 -6.57 4.94
C VAL A 15 -7.47 -7.37 5.99
N PHE A 16 -8.39 -8.23 5.57
CA PHE A 16 -9.15 -9.07 6.48
C PHE A 16 -8.23 -9.95 7.34
N SER A 17 -7.22 -10.57 6.74
CA SER A 17 -6.27 -11.42 7.46
C SER A 17 -5.45 -10.65 8.50
N VAL A 18 -5.06 -9.40 8.21
CA VAL A 18 -4.38 -8.52 9.18
C VAL A 18 -5.31 -8.20 10.35
N LEU A 19 -6.54 -7.76 10.05
CA LEU A 19 -7.53 -7.42 11.09
C LEU A 19 -7.87 -8.62 11.97
N GLN A 20 -7.94 -9.82 11.39
CA GLN A 20 -8.28 -11.05 12.12
C GLN A 20 -7.18 -11.49 13.10
N HIS A 21 -5.91 -11.19 12.82
CA HIS A 21 -4.79 -11.64 13.64
C HIS A 21 -4.15 -10.52 14.49
N ALA A 22 -4.57 -9.26 14.32
CA ALA A 22 -4.05 -8.15 15.09
C ALA A 22 -4.62 -8.14 16.52
N SER A 23 -3.76 -7.95 17.52
CA SER A 23 -4.21 -7.82 18.92
C SER A 23 -5.02 -6.55 19.17
N CYS A 24 -4.70 -5.45 18.46
CA CYS A 24 -5.39 -4.16 18.53
C CYS A 24 -5.59 -3.57 17.11
N PRO A 25 -6.62 -4.00 16.36
CA PRO A 25 -6.86 -3.55 14.98
C PRO A 25 -7.06 -2.03 14.84
N GLU A 26 -7.54 -1.36 15.88
CA GLU A 26 -7.83 0.09 15.90
C GLU A 26 -6.55 0.94 15.78
N ASN A 27 -5.40 0.37 16.14
CA ASN A 27 -4.10 1.02 16.03
C ASN A 27 -3.45 0.84 14.63
N ILE A 28 -4.15 0.19 13.69
CA ILE A 28 -3.65 -0.05 12.34
C ILE A 28 -4.36 0.90 11.38
N VAL A 29 -3.56 1.66 10.62
CA VAL A 29 -4.06 2.51 9.53
C VAL A 29 -3.57 1.95 8.20
N PHE A 30 -4.51 1.61 7.32
CA PHE A 30 -4.19 1.08 6.01
C PHE A 30 -3.91 2.19 5.00
N GLN A 31 -2.78 2.10 4.30
CA GLN A 31 -2.40 3.03 3.24
C GLN A 31 -2.59 2.31 1.90
N PHE A 32 -3.61 2.68 1.13
CA PHE A 32 -3.89 2.12 -0.19
C PHE A 32 -3.37 3.05 -1.29
N ILE A 33 -2.85 2.46 -2.36
CA ILE A 33 -2.34 3.19 -3.52
C ILE A 33 -3.06 2.68 -4.76
N ALA A 34 -3.82 3.55 -5.41
CA ALA A 34 -4.56 3.24 -6.63
C ALA A 34 -4.05 4.06 -7.82
N SER A 35 -4.22 3.56 -9.03
CA SER A 35 -3.88 4.33 -10.23
C SER A 35 -4.90 5.45 -10.46
N CYS A 36 -4.45 6.65 -10.85
CA CYS A 36 -5.31 7.80 -11.15
C CYS A 36 -6.45 7.44 -12.12
N LEU A 37 -6.16 6.62 -13.15
CA LEU A 37 -7.13 6.20 -14.17
C LEU A 37 -8.30 5.38 -13.60
N TYR A 38 -8.09 4.69 -12.48
CA TYR A 38 -9.09 3.84 -11.84
C TYR A 38 -9.87 4.57 -10.73
N SER A 39 -9.28 5.60 -10.11
CA SER A 39 -9.91 6.30 -8.98
C SER A 39 -11.04 7.25 -9.37
N HIS A 40 -11.16 7.66 -10.64
CA HIS A 40 -12.25 8.54 -11.08
C HIS A 40 -13.65 7.93 -10.92
N ASN A 41 -13.76 6.63 -10.67
CA ASN A 41 -15.05 5.95 -10.55
C ASN A 41 -15.60 5.83 -9.12
N ASN A 42 -14.96 6.40 -8.08
CA ASN A 42 -15.35 6.31 -6.65
C ASN A 42 -15.57 4.88 -6.09
N ASN A 43 -15.43 3.85 -6.91
CA ASN A 43 -15.87 2.50 -6.62
C ASN A 43 -14.96 1.82 -5.59
N LEU A 44 -13.64 2.05 -5.66
CA LEU A 44 -12.69 1.42 -4.73
C LEU A 44 -12.91 1.87 -3.29
N ARG A 45 -13.07 3.17 -3.06
CA ARG A 45 -13.35 3.70 -1.72
C ARG A 45 -14.67 3.14 -1.19
N HIS A 46 -15.71 3.13 -2.02
CA HIS A 46 -17.01 2.57 -1.66
C HIS A 46 -16.91 1.08 -1.30
N ILE A 47 -16.22 0.27 -2.11
CA ILE A 47 -16.01 -1.16 -1.85
C ILE A 47 -15.34 -1.34 -0.48
N ILE A 48 -14.21 -0.68 -0.23
CA ILE A 48 -13.50 -0.81 1.05
C ILE A 48 -14.39 -0.39 2.23
N THR A 49 -15.10 0.73 2.14
CA THR A 49 -16.01 1.17 3.22
C THR A 49 -17.21 0.26 3.40
N SER A 50 -17.69 -0.39 2.34
CA SER A 50 -18.81 -1.34 2.41
C SER A 50 -18.39 -2.69 2.98
N THR A 51 -17.15 -3.12 2.71
CA THR A 51 -16.59 -4.37 3.20
C THR A 51 -16.06 -4.24 4.63
N PHE A 52 -15.45 -3.10 4.97
CA PHE A 52 -14.88 -2.81 6.28
C PHE A 52 -15.36 -1.45 6.79
N PRO A 53 -16.58 -1.37 7.38
CA PRO A 53 -17.22 -0.10 7.76
C PRO A 53 -16.42 0.77 8.75
N HIS A 54 -15.58 0.14 9.56
CA HIS A 54 -14.80 0.81 10.61
C HIS A 54 -13.30 0.86 10.30
N LEU A 55 -12.90 0.59 9.04
CA LEU A 55 -11.49 0.60 8.66
C LEU A 55 -10.93 2.03 8.64
N SER A 56 -9.87 2.26 9.40
CA SER A 56 -9.04 3.44 9.25
C SER A 56 -8.13 3.30 8.05
N PHE A 57 -8.34 4.10 7.00
CA PHE A 57 -7.49 4.05 5.81
C PHE A 57 -7.34 5.38 5.07
N HIS A 58 -6.22 5.51 4.36
CA HIS A 58 -5.96 6.53 3.36
C HIS A 58 -5.86 5.91 1.97
N LEU A 59 -6.31 6.65 0.96
CA LEU A 59 -6.22 6.25 -0.44
C LEU A 59 -5.42 7.31 -1.20
N TYR A 60 -4.24 6.93 -1.70
CA TYR A 60 -3.38 7.77 -2.51
C TYR A 60 -3.50 7.39 -3.99
N LEU A 61 -3.28 8.38 -4.84
CA LEU A 61 -3.30 8.20 -6.27
C LEU A 61 -1.88 8.19 -6.81
N PHE A 62 -1.56 7.15 -7.56
CA PHE A 62 -0.30 7.03 -8.26
C PHE A 62 -0.43 7.57 -9.68
N ASP A 63 0.38 8.59 -10.00
CA ASP A 63 0.48 9.11 -11.35
C ASP A 63 1.29 8.15 -12.23
N SER A 64 0.59 7.42 -13.10
CA SER A 64 1.20 6.51 -14.07
C SER A 64 2.22 7.18 -15.00
N ASN A 65 2.17 8.50 -15.18
CA ASN A 65 3.13 9.21 -16.03
C ASN A 65 4.56 9.17 -15.47
N LEU A 66 4.74 8.97 -14.16
CA LEU A 66 6.07 8.86 -13.53
C LEU A 66 6.90 7.68 -14.08
N VAL A 67 6.21 6.64 -14.55
CA VAL A 67 6.82 5.41 -15.09
C VAL A 67 6.52 5.20 -16.57
N LYS A 68 5.65 6.02 -17.16
CA LYS A 68 5.32 5.98 -18.59
C LYS A 68 6.59 6.21 -19.42
N GLY A 69 6.93 5.25 -20.27
CA GLY A 69 8.15 5.27 -21.08
C GLY A 69 9.41 4.73 -20.38
N LYS A 70 9.36 4.44 -19.07
CA LYS A 70 10.41 3.70 -18.36
C LYS A 70 10.14 2.19 -18.32
N ILE A 71 8.90 1.80 -18.60
CA ILE A 71 8.48 0.40 -18.67
C ILE A 71 8.70 -0.07 -20.11
N SER A 72 9.70 -0.93 -20.31
CA SER A 72 9.82 -1.69 -21.55
C SER A 72 8.77 -2.80 -21.55
N TYR A 73 8.04 -2.95 -22.65
CA TYR A 73 7.09 -4.04 -22.83
C TYR A 73 7.77 -5.38 -22.57
N SER A 74 7.28 -6.10 -21.55
CA SER A 74 7.84 -7.39 -21.19
C SER A 74 7.01 -8.53 -21.78
N ILE A 75 7.61 -9.72 -21.82
CA ILE A 75 6.87 -10.96 -22.14
C ILE A 75 5.74 -11.19 -21.13
N ARG A 76 5.89 -10.68 -19.89
CA ARG A 76 4.90 -10.79 -18.82
C ARG A 76 4.11 -9.49 -18.73
N ARG A 77 3.04 -9.34 -19.52
CA ARG A 77 2.15 -8.17 -19.51
C ARG A 77 1.70 -7.70 -18.11
N ALA A 78 1.66 -8.59 -17.13
CA ALA A 78 1.41 -8.25 -15.74
C ALA A 78 2.41 -7.20 -15.21
N LEU A 79 3.70 -7.30 -15.56
CA LEU A 79 4.77 -6.36 -15.19
C LEU A 79 4.61 -4.99 -15.85
N ASP A 80 3.87 -4.90 -16.95
CA ASP A 80 3.71 -3.65 -17.68
C ASP A 80 2.76 -2.66 -16.95
N GLN A 81 2.12 -3.09 -15.85
CA GLN A 81 1.22 -2.24 -15.07
C GLN A 81 2.00 -1.21 -14.22
N PRO A 82 1.69 0.09 -14.33
CA PRO A 82 2.36 1.14 -13.56
C PRO A 82 2.36 0.91 -12.04
N LEU A 83 1.31 0.31 -11.49
CA LEU A 83 1.19 0.07 -10.05
C LEU A 83 2.24 -0.89 -9.49
N ASN A 84 2.84 -1.77 -10.30
CA ASN A 84 3.91 -2.66 -9.85
C ASN A 84 5.19 -1.92 -9.47
N TYR A 85 5.35 -0.69 -9.97
CA TYR A 85 6.53 0.13 -9.71
C TYR A 85 6.33 1.08 -8.52
N VAL A 86 5.16 1.05 -7.87
CA VAL A 86 4.82 1.91 -6.73
C VAL A 86 5.81 1.77 -5.59
N GLY A 87 6.34 0.56 -5.36
CA GLY A 87 7.35 0.31 -4.32
C GLY A 87 8.55 1.28 -4.38
N ILE A 88 8.94 1.70 -5.58
CA ILE A 88 10.05 2.64 -5.82
C ILE A 88 9.69 4.07 -5.37
N TYR A 89 8.42 4.45 -5.46
CA TYR A 89 7.94 5.81 -5.20
C TYR A 89 7.21 5.95 -3.85
N LEU A 90 7.22 4.92 -3.00
CA LEU A 90 6.49 4.91 -1.73
C LEU A 90 6.85 6.10 -0.83
N ALA A 91 8.14 6.46 -0.77
CA ALA A 91 8.62 7.57 0.04
C ALA A 91 8.07 8.93 -0.43
N ASP A 92 7.81 9.09 -1.73
CA ASP A 92 7.25 10.32 -2.31
C ASP A 92 5.72 10.38 -2.18
N LEU A 93 5.06 9.22 -2.05
CA LEU A 93 3.60 9.12 -1.99
C LEU A 93 3.04 9.31 -0.58
N VAL A 94 3.80 8.88 0.43
CA VAL A 94 3.36 8.92 1.83
C VAL A 94 3.83 10.23 2.47
N PRO A 95 3.03 10.88 3.34
CA PRO A 95 3.44 12.09 4.02
C PRO A 95 4.76 11.92 4.79
N SER A 96 5.64 12.93 4.72
CA SER A 96 6.97 12.90 5.35
C SER A 96 6.97 12.77 6.88
N VAL A 97 5.81 12.94 7.52
CA VAL A 97 5.61 12.71 8.96
C VAL A 97 5.54 11.21 9.30
N VAL A 98 5.29 10.35 8.31
CA VAL A 98 5.24 8.91 8.51
C VAL A 98 6.66 8.35 8.48
N CYS A 99 7.16 7.92 9.64
CA CYS A 99 8.54 7.45 9.78
C CYS A 99 8.74 5.97 9.41
N GLN A 100 7.67 5.16 9.43
CA GLN A 100 7.75 3.73 9.18
C GLN A 100 6.44 3.24 8.55
N ILE A 101 6.55 2.32 7.60
CA ILE A 101 5.42 1.60 6.99
C ILE A 101 5.82 0.14 6.79
N ILE A 102 4.85 -0.76 6.89
CA ILE A 102 4.98 -2.13 6.39
C ILE A 102 4.24 -2.18 5.06
N TYR A 103 4.95 -2.51 3.99
CA TYR A 103 4.34 -2.70 2.68
C TYR A 103 4.01 -4.18 2.48
N PHE A 104 2.76 -4.45 2.12
CA PHE A 104 2.30 -5.77 1.68
C PHE A 104 1.86 -5.71 0.23
N ASP A 105 2.24 -6.76 -0.52
CA ASP A 105 1.65 -7.07 -1.81
C ASP A 105 0.24 -7.64 -1.66
N SER A 106 -0.51 -7.59 -2.74
CA SER A 106 -1.91 -7.99 -2.78
C SER A 106 -2.16 -9.50 -2.80
N ASP A 107 -1.12 -10.32 -2.93
CA ASP A 107 -1.19 -11.78 -3.01
C ASP A 107 -0.76 -12.49 -1.72
N LEU A 108 -0.73 -11.75 -0.60
CA LEU A 108 -0.35 -12.26 0.71
C LEU A 108 -1.54 -12.43 1.66
N ILE A 109 -1.44 -13.42 2.54
CA ILE A 109 -2.31 -13.60 3.70
C ILE A 109 -1.44 -13.59 4.96
N VAL A 110 -1.83 -12.77 5.93
CA VAL A 110 -1.15 -12.64 7.21
C VAL A 110 -1.77 -13.59 8.22
N VAL A 111 -0.92 -14.37 8.90
CA VAL A 111 -1.34 -15.46 9.81
C VAL A 111 -0.89 -15.25 11.27
N ASP A 112 -0.34 -14.08 11.58
CA ASP A 112 0.12 -13.71 12.92
C ASP A 112 0.06 -12.19 13.10
N ASP A 113 0.22 -11.71 14.33
CA ASP A 113 0.13 -10.29 14.66
C ASP A 113 1.24 -9.46 13.98
N VAL A 114 0.84 -8.52 13.12
CA VAL A 114 1.73 -7.59 12.42
C VAL A 114 2.55 -6.72 13.36
N ALA A 115 2.12 -6.53 14.61
CA ALA A 115 2.89 -5.82 15.64
C ALA A 115 4.26 -6.47 15.86
N LYS A 116 4.37 -7.79 15.71
CA LYS A 116 5.66 -8.50 15.80
C LYS A 116 6.64 -8.04 14.74
N LEU A 117 6.16 -7.85 13.50
CA LEU A 117 6.96 -7.32 12.39
C LEU A 117 7.27 -5.83 12.58
N TRP A 118 6.30 -5.05 13.05
CA TRP A 118 6.46 -3.62 13.31
C TRP A 118 7.56 -3.31 14.33
N ASN A 119 7.65 -4.13 15.38
CA ASN A 119 8.58 -3.95 16.49
C ASN A 119 10.01 -4.45 16.20
N ILE A 120 10.29 -4.93 14.98
CA ILE A 120 11.66 -5.28 14.60
C ILE A 120 12.51 -4.02 14.57
N ASN A 121 13.60 -4.01 15.33
CA ASN A 121 14.56 -2.92 15.32
C ASN A 121 15.37 -2.96 14.02
N LEU A 122 15.09 -2.03 13.10
CA LEU A 122 15.78 -1.91 11.82
C LEU A 122 17.16 -1.23 11.93
N GLY A 123 17.59 -0.85 13.13
CA GLY A 123 18.77 -0.01 13.34
C GLY A 123 18.46 1.45 13.03
N MET A 124 19.18 2.35 13.69
CA MET A 124 19.01 3.79 13.47
C MET A 124 19.68 4.15 12.13
N MET A 125 18.89 4.44 11.09
CA MET A 125 19.34 5.20 9.93
C MET A 125 19.57 6.65 10.39
N ARG A 126 20.68 6.90 11.08
CA ARG A 126 21.23 8.26 11.24
C ARG A 126 21.96 8.60 9.96
N GLU A 127 21.46 9.58 9.23
CA GLU A 127 22.20 10.42 8.26
C GLU A 127 21.18 11.37 7.59
N ARG A 128 21.34 12.69 7.41
CA ARG A 128 22.47 13.65 7.52
C ARG A 128 21.92 15.04 7.88
N GLU A 129 22.73 15.79 8.64
CA GLU A 129 22.95 17.24 8.56
C GLU A 129 21.74 18.13 8.23
N ARG A 130 21.06 18.60 9.28
CA ARG A 130 20.38 19.91 9.26
C ARG A 130 21.22 20.90 10.06
N ASP A 131 22.34 21.30 9.48
CA ASP A 131 23.03 22.55 9.79
C ASP A 131 23.24 23.31 8.47
N LYS A 132 22.29 24.20 8.16
CA LYS A 132 22.48 25.42 7.37
C LYS A 132 21.35 26.39 7.67
#